data_AF-A0A7W5DYF7-F1
#
_entry.id   AF-A0A7W5DYF7-F1
#
_cell.length_a   1.000
_cell.length_b   1.000
_cell.length_c   1.000
_cell.angle_alpha   90.00
_cell.angle_beta   90.00
_cell.angle_gamma   90.00
#
_symmetry.space_group_name_H-M   'P 1'
#
loop_
_entity.id
_entity.type
_entity.pdbx_description
1 polymer ?
#
loop_
_entity_poly.entity_id
_entity_poly.type
_entity_poly.pdbx_seq_one_letter_code
_entity_poly.pdbx_strand_id
1 'polypeptide(L)'
;MRFCNLTLLRTGVALMLVAVCTLLLPPNATAQSPSELLEKGIYAEETVGDLAEAIRVYQQVVTAANESRTAAAQAQYRIGLCYEKQGKSAEAAKAFQVVVDEYPTETDLVAQAKAHLPSEPELLPVPWGDGDELVFEMKLQTGLGVGMQVYRVAKSKMDGRDVWECQNWQIVTINGQRGKSRVVADAETFAPIESTWMHTMLGKASAKYQDNQVTVQLANKDEPVVLKSSEPMFDNEQAAEVFRRLPLKENYETTLHVISSLGATEVPIALSVPKMETIEVPVGKFECFVVKLEIGQTFWISNDEHRYIVRFQAGGVTADLTEVRNLQEATRTSVERKRFTAELPPNWFAYTPEDLGDDNKSTQIIDPNATMDARIEAGPLNEIRSKHKTVREWLETSLGEYRKRISSFELSDEGIQTIQVGDREGVVAVFEYFENNKPKKARRVAVFGDDSAVNVRFTADKDIFDALQPSCDEILASLDVK
;
A
#
# COMPACT_ATOMS: atom_id res chain seq x y z
N MET A 1 -48.39 78.68 -69.77
CA MET A 1 -48.90 78.67 -68.37
C MET A 1 -49.39 77.27 -68.05
N ARG A 2 -49.13 76.82 -66.81
CA ARG A 2 -49.46 75.48 -66.26
C ARG A 2 -50.92 75.07 -66.54
N PHE A 3 -51.17 73.79 -66.79
CA PHE A 3 -51.79 72.83 -65.85
C PHE A 3 -52.23 71.52 -66.54
N CYS A 4 -52.16 70.44 -65.75
CA CYS A 4 -53.06 69.28 -65.69
C CYS A 4 -52.93 68.07 -66.65
N ASN A 5 -52.81 66.92 -65.99
CA ASN A 5 -53.64 65.70 -66.08
C ASN A 5 -53.10 64.43 -66.77
N LEU A 6 -53.01 63.39 -65.91
CA LEU A 6 -53.62 62.05 -65.99
C LEU A 6 -53.30 61.08 -67.14
N THR A 7 -52.71 59.94 -66.71
CA THR A 7 -53.04 58.53 -67.04
C THR A 7 -53.13 57.98 -68.48
N LEU A 8 -52.58 56.75 -68.56
CA LEU A 8 -53.07 55.54 -69.26
C LEU A 8 -52.49 55.19 -70.65
N LEU A 9 -51.70 54.10 -70.60
CA LEU A 9 -51.84 52.84 -71.35
C LEU A 9 -51.19 52.67 -72.75
N ARG A 10 -50.46 51.55 -72.81
CA ARG A 10 -50.39 50.49 -73.87
C ARG A 10 -49.28 50.52 -74.92
N THR A 11 -48.71 49.31 -75.08
CA THR A 11 -48.05 48.68 -76.26
C THR A 11 -46.71 49.28 -76.70
N GLY A 12 -45.65 48.54 -77.01
CA GLY A 12 -45.38 47.12 -77.18
C GLY A 12 -44.02 46.97 -77.88
N VAL A 13 -43.64 45.72 -78.16
CA VAL A 13 -42.56 45.27 -79.05
C VAL A 13 -41.16 45.15 -78.44
N ALA A 14 -40.67 43.92 -78.58
CA ALA A 14 -39.44 43.35 -78.07
C ALA A 14 -38.22 43.71 -78.93
N LEU A 15 -37.08 43.91 -78.28
CA LEU A 15 -35.75 43.83 -78.91
C LEU A 15 -34.93 42.79 -78.12
N MET A 16 -34.59 41.69 -78.80
CA MET A 16 -33.70 40.62 -78.32
C MET A 16 -32.27 41.17 -78.14
N LEU A 17 -31.75 41.10 -76.93
CA LEU A 17 -30.33 41.31 -76.61
C LEU A 17 -29.71 39.94 -76.28
N VAL A 18 -28.79 39.49 -77.13
CA VAL A 18 -27.96 38.30 -76.88
C VAL A 18 -26.91 38.68 -75.84
N ALA A 19 -27.09 38.21 -74.61
CA ALA A 19 -26.11 38.33 -73.53
C ALA A 19 -25.19 37.10 -73.55
N VAL A 20 -23.89 37.32 -73.77
CA VAL A 20 -22.84 36.32 -73.61
C VAL A 20 -22.60 36.13 -72.11
N CYS A 21 -23.08 35.02 -71.55
CA CYS A 21 -22.72 34.57 -70.21
C CYS A 21 -21.35 33.88 -70.25
N THR A 22 -20.30 34.56 -69.81
CA THR A 22 -19.05 33.90 -69.40
C THR A 22 -19.27 33.17 -68.08
N LEU A 23 -19.30 31.84 -68.14
CA LEU A 23 -19.25 30.96 -66.96
C LEU A 23 -17.86 31.06 -66.31
N LEU A 24 -17.78 31.75 -65.17
CA LEU A 24 -16.66 31.63 -64.23
C LEU A 24 -16.91 30.37 -63.39
N LEU A 25 -16.15 29.30 -63.67
CA LEU A 25 -16.03 28.17 -62.75
C LEU A 25 -15.20 28.61 -61.53
N PRO A 26 -15.63 28.35 -60.28
CA PRO A 26 -14.78 28.58 -59.12
C PRO A 26 -13.56 27.64 -59.17
N PRO A 27 -12.37 28.07 -58.72
CA PRO A 27 -11.23 27.18 -58.61
C PRO A 27 -11.56 26.06 -57.62
N ASN A 28 -11.37 24.81 -58.05
CA ASN A 28 -11.36 23.67 -57.14
C ASN A 28 -10.22 23.89 -56.13
N ALA A 29 -10.57 24.21 -54.88
CA ALA A 29 -9.62 24.13 -53.79
C ALA A 29 -9.26 22.65 -53.62
N THR A 30 -8.07 22.26 -54.12
CA THR A 30 -7.48 20.96 -53.83
C THR A 30 -7.34 20.82 -52.32
N ALA A 31 -8.01 19.84 -51.72
CA ALA A 31 -7.83 19.52 -50.31
C ALA A 31 -6.35 19.18 -50.05
N GLN A 32 -5.81 19.68 -48.95
CA GLN A 32 -4.42 19.42 -48.57
C GLN A 32 -4.24 17.92 -48.30
N SER A 33 -3.15 17.35 -48.81
CA SER A 33 -2.81 15.96 -48.57
C SER A 33 -2.46 15.71 -47.09
N PRO A 34 -2.60 14.46 -46.59
CA PRO A 34 -2.20 14.11 -45.23
C PRO A 34 -0.74 14.48 -44.90
N SER A 35 0.16 14.37 -45.88
CA SER A 35 1.57 14.74 -45.72
C SER A 35 1.78 16.25 -45.56
N GLU A 36 1.08 17.07 -46.36
CA GLU A 36 1.13 18.54 -46.21
C GLU A 36 0.53 19.00 -44.88
N LEU A 37 -0.53 18.34 -44.42
CA LEU A 37 -1.11 18.59 -43.11
C LEU A 37 -0.16 18.16 -41.98
N LEU A 38 0.53 17.02 -42.13
CA LEU A 38 1.54 16.57 -41.16
C LEU A 38 2.69 17.57 -41.04
N GLU A 39 3.24 18.05 -42.16
CA GLU A 39 4.28 19.08 -42.17
C GLU A 39 3.81 20.38 -41.51
N LYS A 40 2.58 20.80 -41.79
CA LYS A 40 1.97 21.97 -41.14
C LYS A 40 1.85 21.79 -39.63
N GLY A 41 1.47 20.60 -39.16
CA GLY A 41 1.42 20.27 -37.75
C GLY A 41 2.81 20.32 -37.10
N ILE A 42 3.83 19.77 -37.77
CA ILE A 42 5.23 19.81 -37.30
C ILE A 42 5.73 21.25 -37.20
N TYR A 43 5.40 22.09 -38.17
CA TYR A 43 5.76 23.51 -38.12
C TYR A 43 5.08 24.21 -36.94
N ALA A 44 3.80 23.96 -36.69
CA ALA A 44 3.08 24.52 -35.54
C ALA A 44 3.69 24.04 -34.20
N GLU A 45 4.05 22.76 -34.11
CA GLU A 45 4.65 22.16 -32.91
C GLU A 45 6.08 22.66 -32.65
N GLU A 46 6.99 22.48 -33.61
CA GLU A 46 8.43 22.62 -33.40
C GLU A 46 8.95 24.04 -33.70
N THR A 47 8.28 24.79 -34.58
CA THR A 47 8.72 26.14 -34.97
C THR A 47 7.94 27.23 -34.24
N VAL A 48 6.61 27.11 -34.20
CA VAL A 48 5.76 28.12 -33.55
C VAL A 48 5.60 27.86 -32.06
N GLY A 49 5.65 26.59 -31.64
CA GLY A 49 5.35 26.19 -30.26
C GLY A 49 3.85 26.23 -29.93
N ASP A 50 2.98 26.34 -30.93
CA ASP A 50 1.52 26.30 -30.74
C ASP A 50 1.04 24.85 -30.71
N LEU A 51 1.17 24.26 -29.52
CA LEU A 51 0.81 22.86 -29.27
C LEU A 51 -0.70 22.60 -29.50
N ALA A 52 -1.57 23.60 -29.28
CA ALA A 52 -3.01 23.43 -29.47
C ALA A 52 -3.37 23.37 -30.96
N GLU A 53 -2.82 24.27 -31.77
CA GLU A 53 -2.99 24.23 -33.22
C GLU A 53 -2.33 22.99 -33.83
N ALA A 54 -1.15 22.58 -33.35
CA ALA A 54 -0.49 21.36 -33.79
C ALA A 54 -1.38 20.12 -33.58
N ILE A 55 -1.94 19.94 -32.38
CA ILE A 55 -2.87 18.84 -32.08
C ILE A 55 -4.09 18.87 -33.02
N ARG A 56 -4.67 20.06 -33.26
CA ARG A 56 -5.83 20.23 -34.14
C ARG A 56 -5.50 19.81 -35.57
N VAL A 57 -4.32 20.18 -36.07
CA VAL A 57 -3.86 19.81 -37.42
C VAL A 57 -3.54 18.32 -37.50
N TYR A 58 -2.85 17.75 -36.52
CA TYR A 58 -2.58 16.30 -36.48
C TYR A 58 -3.86 15.45 -36.43
N GLN A 59 -4.91 15.90 -35.73
CA GLN A 59 -6.20 15.20 -35.74
C GLN A 59 -6.85 15.16 -37.13
N GLN A 60 -6.61 16.16 -37.97
CA GLN A 60 -7.05 16.13 -39.38
C GLN A 60 -6.29 15.05 -40.17
N VAL A 61 -4.99 14.91 -39.94
CA VAL A 61 -4.17 13.85 -40.56
C VAL A 61 -4.66 12.47 -40.13
N VAL A 62 -4.94 12.27 -38.84
CA VAL A 62 -5.48 11.00 -38.30
C VAL A 62 -6.83 10.66 -38.90
N THR A 63 -7.70 11.65 -39.14
CA THR A 63 -9.01 11.43 -39.77
C THR A 63 -8.86 10.98 -41.24
N ALA A 64 -7.76 11.34 -41.91
CA ALA A 64 -7.43 10.95 -43.27
C ALA A 64 -6.53 9.69 -43.34
N ALA A 65 -6.61 8.81 -42.34
CA ALA A 65 -5.77 7.60 -42.26
C ALA A 65 -5.93 6.62 -43.44
N ASN A 66 -7.06 6.66 -44.14
CA ASN A 66 -7.30 5.89 -45.37
C ASN A 66 -6.45 6.37 -46.57
N GLU A 67 -6.03 7.64 -46.58
CA GLU A 67 -5.19 8.22 -47.62
C GLU A 67 -3.70 8.02 -47.34
N SER A 68 -3.30 8.03 -46.07
CA SER A 68 -1.94 7.67 -45.66
C SER A 68 -1.89 7.18 -44.21
N ARG A 69 -1.80 5.85 -44.05
CA ARG A 69 -1.74 5.22 -42.73
C ARG A 69 -0.47 5.63 -41.97
N THR A 70 0.66 5.74 -42.65
CA THR A 70 1.93 6.17 -42.07
C THR A 70 1.89 7.61 -41.57
N ALA A 71 1.29 8.53 -42.35
CA ALA A 71 1.14 9.92 -41.91
C ALA A 71 0.20 10.04 -40.71
N ALA A 72 -0.88 9.24 -40.68
CA ALA A 72 -1.78 9.18 -39.54
C ALA A 72 -1.11 8.61 -38.28
N ALA A 73 -0.31 7.56 -38.39
CA ALA A 73 0.46 7.02 -37.28
C ALA A 73 1.45 8.06 -36.71
N GLN A 74 2.17 8.77 -37.59
CA GLN A 74 3.12 9.79 -37.18
C GLN A 74 2.42 11.00 -36.53
N ALA A 75 1.28 11.43 -37.08
CA ALA A 75 0.47 12.49 -36.47
C ALA A 75 -0.05 12.07 -35.09
N GLN A 76 -0.53 10.83 -34.94
CA GLN A 76 -1.02 10.31 -33.67
C GLN A 76 0.08 10.25 -32.60
N TYR A 77 1.29 9.82 -32.97
CA TYR A 77 2.46 9.86 -32.09
C TYR A 77 2.79 11.28 -31.64
N ARG A 78 2.78 12.26 -32.55
CA ARG A 78 3.05 13.67 -32.22
C ARG A 78 1.95 14.33 -31.39
N ILE A 79 0.70 13.89 -31.49
CA ILE A 79 -0.36 14.29 -30.54
C ILE A 79 0.06 13.91 -29.10
N GLY A 80 0.63 12.71 -28.91
CA GLY A 80 1.18 12.29 -27.62
C GLY A 80 2.27 13.23 -27.12
N LEU A 81 3.27 13.53 -27.95
CA LEU A 81 4.36 14.46 -27.62
C LEU A 81 3.84 15.87 -27.27
N CYS A 82 2.84 16.37 -28.00
CA CYS A 82 2.22 17.67 -27.69
C CYS A 82 1.52 17.66 -26.32
N TYR A 83 0.84 16.56 -25.97
CA TYR A 83 0.24 16.44 -24.64
C TYR A 83 1.28 16.33 -23.52
N GLU A 84 2.40 15.63 -23.75
CA GLU A 84 3.53 15.62 -22.80
C GLU A 84 4.11 17.02 -22.59
N LYS A 85 4.37 17.76 -23.68
CA LYS A 85 4.85 19.16 -23.62
C LYS A 85 3.86 20.08 -22.88
N GLN A 86 2.57 19.72 -22.82
CA GLN A 86 1.54 20.43 -22.04
C GLN A 86 1.42 19.94 -20.58
N GLY A 87 2.16 18.91 -20.16
CA GLY A 87 2.04 18.29 -18.84
C GLY A 87 0.77 17.44 -18.65
N LYS A 88 0.11 17.04 -19.74
CA LYS A 88 -1.14 16.25 -19.73
C LYS A 88 -0.84 14.77 -19.94
N SER A 89 -0.30 14.13 -18.91
CA SER A 89 0.24 12.76 -19.00
C SER A 89 -0.81 11.70 -19.37
N ALA A 90 -2.04 11.82 -18.89
CA ALA A 90 -3.10 10.85 -19.19
C ALA A 90 -3.52 10.90 -20.66
N GLU A 91 -3.68 12.10 -21.22
CA GLU A 91 -3.98 12.30 -22.64
C GLU A 91 -2.82 11.88 -23.53
N ALA A 92 -1.57 12.12 -23.10
CA ALA A 92 -0.38 11.67 -23.79
C ALA A 92 -0.32 10.14 -23.88
N ALA A 93 -0.44 9.44 -22.74
CA ALA A 93 -0.45 7.98 -22.69
C ALA A 93 -1.55 7.40 -23.58
N LYS A 94 -2.77 7.94 -23.52
CA LYS A 94 -3.86 7.53 -24.42
C LYS A 94 -3.50 7.72 -25.89
N ALA A 95 -2.86 8.83 -26.25
CA ALA A 95 -2.47 9.09 -27.64
C ALA A 95 -1.39 8.12 -28.12
N PHE A 96 -0.39 7.80 -27.30
CA PHE A 96 0.63 6.79 -27.61
C PHE A 96 0.05 5.38 -27.69
N GLN A 97 -0.89 5.02 -26.81
CA GLN A 97 -1.55 3.71 -26.84
C GLN A 97 -2.30 3.49 -28.16
N VAL A 98 -2.95 4.53 -28.70
CA VAL A 98 -3.59 4.46 -30.02
C VAL A 98 -2.58 4.16 -31.13
N VAL A 99 -1.33 4.65 -31.04
CA VAL A 99 -0.27 4.29 -32.01
C VAL A 99 -0.01 2.78 -31.98
N VAL A 100 0.08 2.21 -30.76
CA VAL A 100 0.34 0.78 -30.55
C VAL A 100 -0.81 -0.08 -31.06
N ASP A 101 -2.05 0.30 -30.75
CA ASP A 101 -3.24 -0.52 -31.02
C ASP A 101 -3.68 -0.44 -32.49
N GLU A 102 -3.71 0.77 -33.07
CA GLU A 102 -4.30 1.01 -34.39
C GLU A 102 -3.26 0.97 -35.52
N TYR A 103 -1.96 1.11 -35.22
CA TYR A 103 -0.89 1.14 -36.23
C TYR A 103 0.22 0.11 -35.97
N PRO A 104 -0.10 -1.17 -35.70
CA PRO A 104 0.90 -2.18 -35.29
C PRO A 104 1.95 -2.48 -36.37
N THR A 105 1.69 -2.15 -37.64
CA THR A 105 2.64 -2.35 -38.75
C THR A 105 3.70 -1.25 -38.85
N GLU A 106 3.49 -0.09 -38.20
CA GLU A 106 4.44 1.04 -38.18
C GLU A 106 5.47 0.83 -37.06
N THR A 107 6.26 -0.23 -37.19
CA THR A 107 7.07 -0.80 -36.09
C THR A 107 7.99 0.20 -35.37
N ASP A 108 8.61 1.14 -36.08
CA ASP A 108 9.47 2.18 -35.47
C ASP A 108 8.68 3.19 -34.63
N LEU A 109 7.48 3.57 -35.08
CA LEU A 109 6.60 4.48 -34.33
C LEU A 109 5.95 3.78 -33.15
N VAL A 110 5.61 2.50 -33.29
CA VAL A 110 5.13 1.66 -32.18
C VAL A 110 6.22 1.53 -31.10
N ALA A 111 7.47 1.30 -31.48
CA ALA A 111 8.59 1.23 -30.53
C ALA A 111 8.80 2.56 -29.80
N GLN A 112 8.74 3.68 -30.52
CA GLN A 112 8.81 5.02 -29.93
C GLN A 112 7.63 5.27 -28.98
N ALA A 113 6.40 5.04 -29.42
CA ALA A 113 5.19 5.23 -28.60
C ALA A 113 5.23 4.38 -27.31
N LYS A 114 5.66 3.11 -27.40
CA LYS A 114 5.85 2.24 -26.22
C LYS A 114 6.87 2.78 -25.22
N ALA A 115 7.90 3.51 -25.67
CA ALA A 115 8.88 4.13 -24.77
C ALA A 115 8.31 5.31 -23.95
N HIS A 116 7.17 5.87 -24.38
CA HIS A 116 6.44 6.92 -23.67
C HIS A 116 5.24 6.38 -22.87
N LEU A 117 4.84 5.13 -23.10
CA LEU A 117 3.85 4.47 -22.27
C LEU A 117 4.50 4.03 -20.95
N PRO A 118 3.74 3.96 -19.85
CA PRO A 118 4.21 3.27 -18.68
C PRO A 118 4.53 1.82 -19.08
N SER A 119 5.81 1.46 -19.02
CA SER A 119 6.18 0.05 -19.10
C SER A 119 5.94 -0.56 -17.73
N GLU A 120 5.46 -1.81 -17.69
CA GLU A 120 5.62 -2.63 -16.49
C GLU A 120 7.05 -2.44 -15.97
N PRO A 121 7.23 -2.10 -14.68
CA PRO A 121 8.55 -2.09 -14.11
C PRO A 121 9.11 -3.50 -14.31
N GLU A 122 10.20 -3.63 -15.06
CA GLU A 122 10.88 -4.92 -15.21
C GLU A 122 11.30 -5.38 -13.82
N LEU A 123 10.55 -6.32 -13.26
CA LEU A 123 10.83 -6.83 -11.93
C LEU A 123 11.96 -7.85 -12.04
N LEU A 124 13.11 -7.49 -11.47
CA LEU A 124 14.24 -8.40 -11.28
C LEU A 124 13.82 -9.68 -10.53
N PRO A 125 14.59 -10.77 -10.60
CA PRO A 125 14.32 -11.96 -9.82
C PRO A 125 14.13 -11.67 -8.33
N VAL A 126 13.34 -12.49 -7.64
CA VAL A 126 13.10 -12.32 -6.20
C VAL A 126 14.43 -12.41 -5.42
N PRO A 127 14.73 -11.42 -4.55
CA PRO A 127 15.94 -11.43 -3.73
C PRO A 127 15.78 -12.13 -2.37
N TRP A 128 14.67 -12.86 -2.16
CA TRP A 128 14.32 -13.52 -0.89
C TRP A 128 14.11 -15.03 -1.07
N GLY A 129 14.29 -15.75 0.04
CA GLY A 129 13.98 -17.17 0.19
C GLY A 129 12.53 -17.46 0.59
N ASP A 130 12.25 -18.73 0.87
CA ASP A 130 10.98 -19.17 1.44
C ASP A 130 10.96 -18.94 2.96
N GLY A 131 10.03 -18.10 3.44
CA GLY A 131 9.87 -17.80 4.86
C GLY A 131 10.82 -16.72 5.38
N ASP A 132 11.39 -15.90 4.49
CA ASP A 132 12.24 -14.78 4.87
C ASP A 132 11.41 -13.73 5.61
N GLU A 133 11.97 -13.22 6.71
CA GLU A 133 11.39 -12.15 7.50
C GLU A 133 12.36 -11.01 7.75
N LEU A 134 11.85 -9.79 7.68
CA LEU A 134 12.50 -8.57 8.10
C LEU A 134 11.72 -7.99 9.28
N VAL A 135 12.39 -7.87 10.43
CA VAL A 135 11.82 -7.36 11.67
C VAL A 135 12.38 -5.97 11.95
N PHE A 136 11.49 -5.03 12.21
CA PHE A 136 11.82 -3.62 12.40
C PHE A 136 11.33 -3.11 13.74
N GLU A 137 12.14 -2.26 14.38
CA GLU A 137 11.68 -1.42 15.49
C GLU A 137 11.38 -0.01 14.97
N MET A 138 10.18 0.49 15.29
CA MET A 138 9.74 1.84 14.99
C MET A 138 10.12 2.77 16.15
N LYS A 139 10.83 3.86 15.84
CA LYS A 139 11.26 4.90 16.78
C LYS A 139 10.78 6.28 16.34
N LEU A 140 10.42 7.12 17.29
CA LEU A 140 10.27 8.56 17.06
C LEU A 140 11.64 9.20 16.83
N GLN A 141 11.66 10.43 16.32
CA GLN A 141 12.90 11.22 16.20
C GLN A 141 13.64 11.42 17.53
N THR A 142 12.96 11.30 18.67
CA THR A 142 13.57 11.34 20.00
C THR A 142 14.34 10.07 20.37
N GLY A 143 14.28 9.02 19.56
CA GLY A 143 14.81 7.69 19.84
C GLY A 143 13.83 6.77 20.58
N LEU A 144 12.67 7.28 21.00
CA LEU A 144 11.67 6.50 21.74
C LEU A 144 11.10 5.37 20.88
N GLY A 145 11.22 4.12 21.33
CA GLY A 145 10.62 2.95 20.71
C GLY A 145 9.10 2.97 20.83
N VAL A 146 8.41 3.03 19.70
CA VAL A 146 6.95 3.19 19.61
C VAL A 146 6.25 2.03 18.94
N GLY A 147 6.98 1.03 18.44
CA GLY A 147 6.34 -0.14 17.85
C GLY A 147 7.27 -1.07 17.11
N MET A 148 6.67 -2.09 16.51
CA MET A 148 7.36 -3.07 15.68
C MET A 148 6.62 -3.24 14.36
N GLN A 149 7.38 -3.54 13.32
CA GLN A 149 6.85 -4.00 12.05
C GLN A 149 7.56 -5.27 11.60
N VAL A 150 6.85 -6.23 11.03
CA VAL A 150 7.43 -7.47 10.50
C VAL A 150 6.93 -7.66 9.09
N TYR A 151 7.84 -7.78 8.13
CA TYR A 151 7.55 -8.19 6.76
C TYR A 151 7.98 -9.64 6.60
N ARG A 152 7.11 -10.48 6.04
CA ARG A 152 7.41 -11.88 5.71
C ARG A 152 7.01 -12.16 4.28
N VAL A 153 7.85 -12.89 3.55
CA VAL A 153 7.51 -13.44 2.24
C VAL A 153 7.76 -14.94 2.24
N ALA A 154 6.74 -15.73 1.91
CA ALA A 154 6.81 -17.19 1.93
C ALA A 154 6.20 -17.80 0.66
N LYS A 155 6.67 -18.97 0.27
CA LYS A 155 6.06 -19.74 -0.83
C LYS A 155 4.77 -20.35 -0.34
N SER A 156 3.77 -20.37 -1.21
CA SER A 156 2.49 -21.02 -0.94
C SER A 156 1.89 -21.56 -2.24
N LYS A 157 0.69 -22.16 -2.15
CA LYS A 157 -0.09 -22.61 -3.30
C LYS A 157 -1.52 -22.10 -3.22
N MET A 158 -2.03 -21.62 -4.35
CA MET A 158 -3.42 -21.19 -4.50
C MET A 158 -4.02 -21.79 -5.77
N ASP A 159 -5.08 -22.60 -5.62
CA ASP A 159 -5.73 -23.30 -6.73
C ASP A 159 -4.75 -24.12 -7.60
N GLY A 160 -3.73 -24.72 -6.97
CA GLY A 160 -2.69 -25.50 -7.64
C GLY A 160 -1.58 -24.69 -8.30
N ARG A 161 -1.65 -23.35 -8.28
CA ARG A 161 -0.60 -22.43 -8.76
C ARG A 161 0.38 -22.14 -7.64
N ASP A 162 1.67 -22.05 -7.96
CA ASP A 162 2.68 -21.60 -7.03
C ASP A 162 2.56 -20.07 -6.88
N VAL A 163 2.61 -19.59 -5.64
CA VAL A 163 2.40 -18.17 -5.30
C VAL A 163 3.38 -17.73 -4.22
N TRP A 164 3.61 -16.43 -4.15
CA TRP A 164 4.21 -15.78 -2.98
C TRP A 164 3.11 -15.24 -2.07
N GLU A 165 3.26 -15.48 -0.78
CA GLU A 165 2.45 -14.84 0.26
C GLU A 165 3.28 -13.77 0.96
N CYS A 166 2.93 -12.51 0.71
CA CYS A 166 3.53 -11.34 1.37
C CYS A 166 2.68 -10.97 2.58
N GLN A 167 3.30 -10.81 3.73
CA GLN A 167 2.63 -10.65 5.01
C GLN A 167 3.27 -9.53 5.81
N ASN A 168 2.45 -8.67 6.42
CA ASN A 168 2.95 -7.58 7.26
C ASN A 168 2.20 -7.52 8.59
N TRP A 169 2.94 -7.47 9.70
CA TRP A 169 2.40 -7.18 11.04
C TRP A 169 2.91 -5.83 11.48
N GLN A 170 2.02 -4.99 12.01
CA GLN A 170 2.38 -3.69 12.57
C GLN A 170 1.75 -3.51 13.94
N ILE A 171 2.55 -3.12 14.92
CA ILE A 171 2.11 -2.82 16.28
C ILE A 171 2.67 -1.47 16.69
N VAL A 172 1.81 -0.52 17.03
CA VAL A 172 2.18 0.80 17.56
C VAL A 172 1.73 0.88 19.01
N THR A 173 2.69 0.91 19.93
CA THR A 173 2.42 0.77 21.37
C THR A 173 1.87 2.03 22.02
N ILE A 174 2.22 3.22 21.50
CA ILE A 174 1.83 4.52 22.09
C ILE A 174 0.32 4.77 22.09
N ASN A 175 -0.40 4.17 21.13
CA ASN A 175 -1.85 4.33 20.97
C ASN A 175 -2.57 2.98 20.77
N GLY A 176 -1.86 1.86 20.92
CA GLY A 176 -2.42 0.52 20.82
C GLY A 176 -2.89 0.13 19.41
N GLN A 177 -2.42 0.80 18.36
CA GLN A 177 -2.76 0.42 16.99
C GLN A 177 -2.11 -0.91 16.62
N ARG A 178 -2.88 -1.75 15.94
CA ARG A 178 -2.45 -3.07 15.48
C ARG A 178 -2.93 -3.29 14.06
N GLY A 179 -2.09 -3.89 13.23
CA GLY A 179 -2.37 -4.17 11.84
C GLY A 179 -1.80 -5.50 11.41
N LYS A 180 -2.54 -6.18 10.54
CA LYS A 180 -2.10 -7.39 9.84
C LYS A 180 -2.61 -7.35 8.41
N SER A 181 -1.72 -7.53 7.46
CA SER A 181 -2.05 -7.71 6.05
C SER A 181 -1.42 -8.98 5.47
N ARG A 182 -2.01 -9.38 4.34
CA ARG A 182 -1.63 -10.52 3.53
C ARG A 182 -1.95 -10.21 2.07
N VAL A 183 -1.00 -10.40 1.18
CA VAL A 183 -1.17 -10.36 -0.27
C VAL A 183 -0.66 -11.67 -0.84
N VAL A 184 -1.50 -12.32 -1.65
CA VAL A 184 -1.08 -13.46 -2.47
C VAL A 184 -0.74 -12.93 -3.84
N ALA A 185 0.45 -13.25 -4.32
CA ALA A 185 0.95 -12.82 -5.61
C ALA A 185 1.43 -14.00 -6.44
N ASP A 186 1.27 -13.91 -7.75
CA ASP A 186 1.75 -14.91 -8.69
C ASP A 186 3.27 -15.12 -8.55
N ALA A 187 3.74 -16.37 -8.57
CA ALA A 187 5.15 -16.66 -8.29
C ALA A 187 6.12 -16.13 -9.37
N GLU A 188 5.66 -16.02 -10.62
CA GLU A 188 6.48 -15.62 -11.77
C GLU A 188 6.41 -14.11 -11.99
N THR A 189 5.19 -13.60 -12.18
CA THR A 189 4.92 -12.19 -12.52
C THR A 189 4.88 -11.30 -11.29
N PHE A 190 4.54 -11.86 -10.12
CA PHE A 190 4.32 -11.13 -8.86
C PHE A 190 3.18 -10.13 -8.90
N ALA A 191 2.30 -10.25 -9.91
CA ALA A 191 1.01 -9.59 -9.91
C ALA A 191 0.18 -10.08 -8.70
N PRO A 192 -0.49 -9.17 -7.97
CA PRO A 192 -1.37 -9.56 -6.86
C PRO A 192 -2.57 -10.36 -7.40
N ILE A 193 -3.04 -11.32 -6.59
CA ILE A 193 -4.18 -12.19 -6.88
C ILE A 193 -5.32 -11.88 -5.90
N GLU A 194 -5.00 -11.86 -4.61
CA GLU A 194 -5.93 -11.47 -3.55
C GLU A 194 -5.18 -10.83 -2.38
N SER A 195 -5.87 -9.99 -1.62
CA SER A 195 -5.34 -9.46 -0.37
C SER A 195 -6.37 -9.35 0.72
N THR A 196 -5.87 -9.30 1.95
CA THR A 196 -6.64 -8.95 3.15
C THR A 196 -5.82 -7.97 3.98
N TRP A 197 -6.49 -6.97 4.57
CA TRP A 197 -5.86 -6.05 5.50
C TRP A 197 -6.82 -5.76 6.64
N MET A 198 -6.34 -5.95 7.87
CA MET A 198 -7.00 -5.52 9.09
C MET A 198 -6.13 -4.47 9.79
N HIS A 199 -6.75 -3.39 10.24
CA HIS A 199 -6.12 -2.40 11.11
C HIS A 199 -7.13 -1.88 12.14
N THR A 200 -6.72 -1.79 13.41
CA THR A 200 -7.64 -1.46 14.52
C THR A 200 -8.33 -0.10 14.37
N MET A 201 -7.71 0.85 13.67
CA MET A 201 -8.30 2.17 13.42
C MET A 201 -8.92 2.35 12.04
N LEU A 202 -8.39 1.67 11.02
CA LEU A 202 -8.79 1.90 9.62
C LEU A 202 -9.84 0.88 9.15
N GLY A 203 -10.06 -0.19 9.90
CA GLY A 203 -11.04 -1.22 9.60
C GLY A 203 -10.43 -2.43 8.92
N LYS A 204 -11.26 -3.13 8.15
CA LYS A 204 -10.87 -4.34 7.42
C LYS A 204 -11.23 -4.19 5.94
N ALA A 205 -10.36 -4.69 5.08
CA ALA A 205 -10.58 -4.78 3.65
C ALA A 205 -10.12 -6.14 3.11
N SER A 206 -10.74 -6.57 2.02
CA SER A 206 -10.17 -7.59 1.14
C SER A 206 -10.22 -7.11 -0.30
N ALA A 207 -9.30 -7.59 -1.14
CA ALA A 207 -9.28 -7.30 -2.56
C ALA A 207 -9.10 -8.57 -3.39
N LYS A 208 -9.72 -8.61 -4.56
CA LYS A 208 -9.52 -9.63 -5.59
C LYS A 208 -9.07 -8.96 -6.87
N TYR A 209 -7.92 -9.37 -7.36
CA TYR A 209 -7.24 -8.79 -8.50
C TYR A 209 -7.49 -9.62 -9.76
N GLN A 210 -7.64 -8.91 -10.88
CA GLN A 210 -7.77 -9.41 -12.24
C GLN A 210 -6.94 -8.49 -13.14
N ASP A 211 -6.62 -8.93 -14.36
CA ASP A 211 -5.67 -8.25 -15.24
C ASP A 211 -5.92 -6.74 -15.44
N ASN A 212 -7.18 -6.30 -15.44
CA ASN A 212 -7.54 -4.89 -15.69
C ASN A 212 -8.48 -4.29 -14.63
N GLN A 213 -8.72 -5.00 -13.54
CA GLN A 213 -9.59 -4.51 -12.47
C GLN A 213 -9.30 -5.18 -11.13
N VAL A 214 -9.63 -4.45 -10.07
CA VAL A 214 -9.61 -4.97 -8.70
C VAL A 214 -10.97 -4.73 -8.06
N THR A 215 -11.48 -5.74 -7.35
CA THR A 215 -12.70 -5.65 -6.56
C THR A 215 -12.32 -5.60 -5.08
N VAL A 216 -12.60 -4.48 -4.43
CA VAL A 216 -12.28 -4.20 -3.03
C VAL A 216 -13.54 -4.26 -2.18
N GLN A 217 -13.55 -5.13 -1.18
CA GLN A 217 -14.61 -5.22 -0.18
C GLN A 217 -14.14 -4.55 1.11
N LEU A 218 -14.78 -3.45 1.49
CA LEU A 218 -14.57 -2.82 2.79
C LEU A 218 -15.56 -3.37 3.82
N ALA A 219 -15.13 -3.60 5.06
CA ALA A 219 -16.01 -4.13 6.10
C ALA A 219 -17.14 -3.18 6.53
N ASN A 220 -17.02 -1.89 6.20
CA ASN A 220 -18.03 -0.87 6.50
C ASN A 220 -18.94 -0.55 5.29
N LYS A 221 -18.86 -1.31 4.20
CA LYS A 221 -19.72 -1.18 3.02
C LYS A 221 -20.32 -2.53 2.66
N ASP A 222 -21.61 -2.54 2.29
CA ASP A 222 -22.26 -3.77 1.83
C ASP A 222 -21.81 -4.13 0.41
N GLU A 223 -21.74 -3.14 -0.47
CA GLU A 223 -21.35 -3.32 -1.88
C GLU A 223 -19.84 -3.13 -2.09
N PRO A 224 -19.20 -4.00 -2.88
CA PRO A 224 -17.78 -3.87 -3.20
C PRO A 224 -17.51 -2.70 -4.16
N VAL A 225 -16.30 -2.15 -4.07
CA VAL A 225 -15.79 -1.12 -4.99
C VAL A 225 -14.99 -1.80 -6.09
N VAL A 226 -15.34 -1.53 -7.35
CA VAL A 226 -14.58 -2.03 -8.51
C VAL A 226 -13.74 -0.88 -9.07
N LEU A 227 -12.44 -1.05 -9.09
CA LEU A 227 -11.49 -0.14 -9.73
C LEU A 227 -11.01 -0.79 -11.03
N LYS A 228 -10.96 -0.01 -12.10
CA LYS A 228 -10.43 -0.45 -13.40
C LYS A 228 -9.12 0.27 -13.65
N SER A 229 -8.10 -0.46 -14.05
CA SER A 229 -6.83 0.11 -14.49
C SER A 229 -6.42 -0.50 -15.82
N SER A 230 -5.82 0.33 -16.68
CA SER A 230 -5.12 -0.13 -17.87
C SER A 230 -3.66 -0.46 -17.58
N GLU A 231 -3.18 -0.09 -16.38
CA GLU A 231 -1.82 -0.28 -15.94
C GLU A 231 -1.74 -1.47 -14.96
N PRO A 232 -0.61 -2.16 -14.91
CA PRO A 232 -0.38 -3.22 -13.94
C PRO A 232 -0.39 -2.69 -12.51
N MET A 233 -1.20 -3.33 -11.68
CA MET A 233 -1.51 -2.88 -10.32
C MET A 233 -0.77 -3.72 -9.30
N PHE A 234 -0.21 -3.09 -8.28
CA PHE A 234 0.30 -3.78 -7.09
C PHE A 234 -0.54 -3.43 -5.86
N ASP A 235 -0.68 -4.37 -4.92
CA ASP A 235 -1.29 -4.03 -3.62
C ASP A 235 -0.30 -3.20 -2.78
N ASN A 236 -0.81 -2.21 -2.04
CA ASN A 236 0.00 -1.40 -1.12
C ASN A 236 0.81 -2.26 -0.14
N GLU A 237 0.22 -3.35 0.34
CA GLU A 237 0.83 -4.24 1.33
C GLU A 237 1.89 -5.18 0.73
N GLN A 238 2.08 -5.15 -0.59
CA GLN A 238 3.14 -5.84 -1.32
C GLN A 238 4.21 -4.86 -1.86
N ALA A 239 3.90 -3.56 -1.94
CA ALA A 239 4.73 -2.56 -2.64
C ALA A 239 6.18 -2.51 -2.14
N ALA A 240 6.41 -2.69 -0.84
CA ALA A 240 7.76 -2.74 -0.27
C ALA A 240 8.63 -3.85 -0.90
N GLU A 241 8.03 -5.01 -1.19
CA GLU A 241 8.70 -6.13 -1.87
C GLU A 241 8.88 -5.88 -3.36
N VAL A 242 7.95 -5.13 -3.99
CA VAL A 242 8.11 -4.66 -5.37
C VAL A 242 9.33 -3.75 -5.50
N PHE A 243 9.53 -2.81 -4.56
CA PHE A 243 10.68 -1.90 -4.59
C PHE A 243 12.02 -2.64 -4.61
N ARG A 244 12.13 -3.75 -3.86
CA ARG A 244 13.35 -4.59 -3.82
C ARG A 244 13.67 -5.27 -5.15
N ARG A 245 12.66 -5.46 -6.00
CA ARG A 245 12.76 -6.06 -7.34
C ARG A 245 12.94 -5.04 -8.45
N LEU A 246 12.91 -3.74 -8.17
CA LEU A 246 13.20 -2.73 -9.18
C LEU A 246 14.71 -2.73 -9.52
N PRO A 247 15.09 -2.34 -10.75
CA PRO A 247 16.49 -2.18 -11.16
C PRO A 247 17.09 -0.87 -10.60
N LEU A 248 17.09 -0.76 -9.27
CA LEU A 248 17.56 0.41 -8.52
C LEU A 248 19.01 0.75 -8.87
N LYS A 249 19.25 2.03 -9.13
CA LYS A 249 20.56 2.66 -9.34
C LYS A 249 20.42 4.16 -9.06
N GLU A 250 21.53 4.87 -8.84
CA GLU A 250 21.44 6.33 -8.70
C GLU A 250 20.78 6.98 -9.93
N ASN A 251 19.93 7.96 -9.66
CA ASN A 251 19.07 8.66 -10.63
C ASN A 251 18.04 7.75 -11.32
N TYR A 252 17.72 6.58 -10.75
CA TYR A 252 16.57 5.79 -11.18
C TYR A 252 15.27 6.48 -10.79
N GLU A 253 14.31 6.54 -11.70
CA GLU A 253 12.97 7.08 -11.49
C GLU A 253 11.94 6.17 -12.14
N THR A 254 10.79 6.00 -11.49
CA THR A 254 9.64 5.26 -12.03
C THR A 254 8.37 5.66 -11.29
N THR A 255 7.21 5.30 -11.85
CA THR A 255 5.91 5.41 -11.17
C THR A 255 5.30 4.02 -11.03
N LEU A 256 4.79 3.71 -9.84
CA LEU A 256 4.08 2.46 -9.56
C LEU A 256 2.61 2.74 -9.30
N HIS A 257 1.73 1.95 -9.91
CA HIS A 257 0.30 2.00 -9.66
C HIS A 257 -0.06 1.06 -8.50
N VAL A 258 -0.39 1.66 -7.36
CA VAL A 258 -0.64 0.92 -6.12
C VAL A 258 -2.11 1.01 -5.72
N ILE A 259 -2.72 -0.12 -5.38
CA ILE A 259 -4.07 -0.19 -4.84
C ILE A 259 -4.01 -0.08 -3.32
N SER A 260 -4.59 0.98 -2.78
CA SER A 260 -4.89 1.08 -1.36
C SER A 260 -6.18 0.31 -1.08
N SER A 261 -6.07 -0.91 -0.56
CA SER A 261 -7.25 -1.76 -0.27
C SER A 261 -8.15 -1.16 0.83
N LEU A 262 -7.59 -0.52 1.86
CA LEU A 262 -8.38 0.20 2.87
C LEU A 262 -8.98 1.51 2.35
N GLY A 263 -8.33 2.17 1.39
CA GLY A 263 -8.87 3.36 0.73
C GLY A 263 -9.83 3.06 -0.41
N ALA A 264 -9.84 1.82 -0.92
CA ALA A 264 -10.47 1.41 -2.17
C ALA A 264 -10.18 2.39 -3.32
N THR A 265 -8.89 2.73 -3.49
CA THR A 265 -8.43 3.69 -4.50
C THR A 265 -7.10 3.27 -5.11
N GLU A 266 -6.90 3.61 -6.37
CA GLU A 266 -5.63 3.49 -7.08
C GLU A 266 -4.82 4.76 -6.88
N VAL A 267 -3.55 4.61 -6.51
CA VAL A 267 -2.63 5.69 -6.22
C VAL A 267 -1.37 5.51 -7.08
N PRO A 268 -1.07 6.43 -8.01
CA PRO A 268 0.22 6.47 -8.66
C PRO A 268 1.26 6.98 -7.65
N ILE A 269 2.28 6.16 -7.39
CA ILE A 269 3.39 6.48 -6.49
C ILE A 269 4.64 6.67 -7.33
N ALA A 270 5.02 7.93 -7.56
CA ALA A 270 6.32 8.27 -8.13
C ALA A 270 7.44 7.98 -7.13
N LEU A 271 8.50 7.34 -7.62
CA LEU A 271 9.66 6.87 -6.87
C LEU A 271 10.94 7.35 -7.56
N SER A 272 11.91 7.81 -6.77
CA SER A 272 13.25 8.16 -7.23
C SER A 272 14.35 7.58 -6.34
N VAL A 273 15.54 7.38 -6.91
CA VAL A 273 16.76 6.99 -6.18
C VAL A 273 17.81 8.09 -6.35
N PRO A 274 17.75 9.19 -5.58
CA PRO A 274 18.66 10.33 -5.76
C PRO A 274 20.12 10.01 -5.48
N LYS A 275 20.42 9.00 -4.64
CA LYS A 275 21.77 8.66 -4.22
C LYS A 275 21.83 7.26 -3.59
N MET A 276 23.03 6.75 -3.42
CA MET A 276 23.33 5.73 -2.41
C MET A 276 23.90 6.36 -1.14
N GLU A 277 23.74 5.70 0.00
CA GLU A 277 24.48 6.02 1.21
C GLU A 277 24.64 4.81 2.12
N THR A 278 25.74 4.80 2.88
CA THR A 278 25.96 3.79 3.91
C THR A 278 25.21 4.17 5.19
N ILE A 279 24.39 3.27 5.71
CA ILE A 279 23.72 3.42 7.02
C ILE A 279 24.07 2.27 7.95
N GLU A 280 23.97 2.52 9.25
CA GLU A 280 24.13 1.52 10.30
C GLU A 280 22.81 1.39 11.08
N VAL A 281 22.36 0.15 11.23
CA VAL A 281 21.17 -0.27 11.97
C VAL A 281 21.57 -1.43 12.90
N PRO A 282 20.73 -1.89 13.83
CA PRO A 282 21.13 -2.91 14.81
C PRO A 282 21.68 -4.21 14.20
N VAL A 283 21.21 -4.65 13.03
CA VAL A 283 21.73 -5.85 12.35
C VAL A 283 23.04 -5.64 11.60
N GLY A 284 23.51 -4.39 11.46
CA GLY A 284 24.80 -4.09 10.85
C GLY A 284 24.81 -2.84 9.97
N LYS A 285 25.87 -2.75 9.15
CA LYS A 285 26.15 -1.62 8.27
C LYS A 285 25.93 -2.02 6.81
N PHE A 286 25.16 -1.23 6.08
CA PHE A 286 24.74 -1.52 4.71
C PHE A 286 24.97 -0.31 3.81
N GLU A 287 25.44 -0.57 2.59
CA GLU A 287 25.38 0.40 1.49
C GLU A 287 23.99 0.30 0.86
N CYS A 288 23.22 1.40 0.86
CA CYS A 288 21.81 1.38 0.50
C CYS A 288 21.49 2.33 -0.65
N PHE A 289 20.59 1.90 -1.54
CA PHE A 289 19.81 2.81 -2.37
C PHE A 289 18.84 3.60 -1.49
N VAL A 290 18.87 4.93 -1.57
CA VAL A 290 17.88 5.78 -0.90
C VAL A 290 16.69 5.95 -1.83
N VAL A 291 15.62 5.22 -1.59
CA VAL A 291 14.40 5.20 -2.40
C VAL A 291 13.40 6.18 -1.81
N LYS A 292 13.14 7.30 -2.51
CA LYS A 292 12.18 8.34 -2.09
C LYS A 292 10.88 8.21 -2.85
N LEU A 293 9.76 8.25 -2.13
CA LEU A 293 8.42 8.30 -2.70
C LEU A 293 7.85 9.73 -2.60
N GLU A 294 7.14 10.20 -3.61
CA GLU A 294 6.52 11.54 -3.62
C GLU A 294 5.42 11.73 -2.55
N ILE A 295 5.04 10.66 -1.86
CA ILE A 295 4.12 10.67 -0.71
C ILE A 295 4.82 10.94 0.63
N GLY A 296 6.07 11.42 0.63
CA GLY A 296 6.81 11.78 1.84
C GLY A 296 7.33 10.57 2.63
N GLN A 297 7.58 9.47 1.93
CA GLN A 297 8.16 8.25 2.49
C GLN A 297 9.55 8.00 1.92
N THR A 298 10.42 7.36 2.69
CA THR A 298 11.76 6.98 2.21
C THR A 298 12.12 5.59 2.71
N PHE A 299 12.65 4.77 1.81
CA PHE A 299 13.16 3.43 2.09
C PHE A 299 14.65 3.40 1.80
N TRP A 300 15.40 2.67 2.61
CA TRP A 300 16.79 2.33 2.36
C TRP A 300 16.85 0.86 2.02
N ILE A 301 17.19 0.53 0.78
CA ILE A 301 17.26 -0.84 0.30
C ILE A 301 18.72 -1.19 0.07
N SER A 302 19.23 -2.27 0.67
CA SER A 302 20.64 -2.67 0.53
C SER A 302 20.99 -2.95 -0.94
N ASN A 303 22.20 -2.58 -1.36
CA ASN A 303 22.63 -2.74 -2.74
C ASN A 303 23.26 -4.12 -3.06
N ASP A 304 23.29 -5.01 -2.08
CA ASP A 304 23.72 -6.40 -2.23
C ASP A 304 22.61 -7.29 -2.82
N GLU A 305 22.88 -8.60 -2.89
CA GLU A 305 21.98 -9.60 -3.49
C GLU A 305 20.67 -9.82 -2.71
N HIS A 306 20.64 -9.54 -1.40
CA HIS A 306 19.47 -9.76 -0.55
C HIS A 306 18.45 -8.62 -0.67
N ARG A 307 18.91 -7.44 -1.12
CA ARG A 307 18.06 -6.24 -1.29
C ARG A 307 17.22 -5.97 -0.05
N TYR A 308 17.79 -6.06 1.15
CA TYR A 308 17.01 -5.89 2.37
C TYR A 308 16.46 -4.48 2.46
N ILE A 309 15.22 -4.32 2.91
CA ILE A 309 14.78 -3.02 3.43
C ILE A 309 15.48 -2.85 4.77
N VAL A 310 16.45 -1.93 4.81
CA VAL A 310 17.30 -1.69 5.98
C VAL A 310 16.67 -0.64 6.91
N ARG A 311 15.99 0.34 6.32
CA ARG A 311 15.27 1.40 7.05
C ARG A 311 14.07 1.89 6.26
N PHE A 312 13.01 2.29 6.96
CA PHE A 312 11.88 3.03 6.41
C PHE A 312 11.59 4.27 7.24
N GLN A 313 11.25 5.39 6.60
CA GLN A 313 10.86 6.63 7.25
C GLN A 313 9.56 7.18 6.67
N ALA A 314 8.64 7.53 7.55
CA ALA A 314 7.39 8.21 7.21
C ALA A 314 6.83 8.95 8.43
N GLY A 315 6.22 10.12 8.22
CA GLY A 315 5.44 10.80 9.26
C GLY A 315 6.17 11.08 10.57
N GLY A 316 7.50 11.26 10.55
CA GLY A 316 8.32 11.48 11.76
C GLY A 316 8.71 10.21 12.53
N VAL A 317 8.39 9.02 11.99
CA VAL A 317 8.81 7.72 12.50
C VAL A 317 9.94 7.17 11.63
N THR A 318 10.92 6.53 12.25
CA THR A 318 11.94 5.71 11.59
C THR A 318 11.77 4.26 12.02
N ALA A 319 11.73 3.33 11.08
CA ALA A 319 11.72 1.90 11.32
C ALA A 319 13.09 1.32 10.90
N ASP A 320 13.86 0.80 11.85
CA ASP A 320 15.18 0.22 11.61
C ASP A 320 15.13 -1.30 11.65
N LEU A 321 15.80 -1.96 10.72
CA LEU A 321 15.93 -3.41 10.68
C LEU A 321 16.70 -3.89 11.92
N THR A 322 16.02 -4.65 12.78
CA THR A 322 16.56 -5.20 14.02
C THR A 322 16.83 -6.69 13.94
N GLU A 323 16.19 -7.40 13.02
CA GLU A 323 16.45 -8.82 12.80
C GLU A 323 16.12 -9.24 11.36
N VAL A 324 16.90 -10.18 10.85
CA VAL A 324 16.59 -10.94 9.62
C VAL A 324 16.43 -12.39 10.03
N ARG A 325 15.29 -12.99 9.69
CA ARG A 325 14.99 -14.39 10.01
C ARG A 325 14.64 -15.16 8.76
N ASN A 326 14.81 -16.48 8.84
CA ASN A 326 14.20 -17.43 7.92
C ASN A 326 13.43 -18.43 8.80
N LEU A 327 12.12 -18.19 8.97
CA LEU A 327 11.29 -19.01 9.84
C LEU A 327 10.47 -19.98 9.01
N GLN A 328 10.62 -21.27 9.29
CA GLN A 328 9.65 -22.27 8.87
C GLN A 328 8.42 -22.20 9.79
N GLU A 329 7.21 -22.41 9.25
CA GLU A 329 5.93 -22.19 9.94
C GLU A 329 5.75 -22.88 11.31
N ALA A 330 6.57 -23.90 11.63
CA ALA A 330 6.51 -24.65 12.88
C ALA A 330 7.49 -24.18 13.97
N THR A 331 8.24 -23.09 13.74
CA THR A 331 9.30 -22.65 14.65
C THR A 331 8.73 -21.91 15.86
N ARG A 332 8.94 -22.46 17.06
CA ARG A 332 8.69 -21.75 18.33
C ARG A 332 9.81 -20.74 18.56
N THR A 333 9.49 -19.61 19.19
CA THR A 333 10.47 -18.59 19.57
C THR A 333 10.43 -18.38 21.08
N SER A 334 11.54 -17.97 21.67
CA SER A 334 11.62 -17.65 23.10
C SER A 334 11.72 -16.14 23.31
N VAL A 335 11.19 -15.67 24.42
CA VAL A 335 11.34 -14.30 24.90
C VAL A 335 12.16 -14.34 26.17
N GLU A 336 13.35 -13.76 26.11
CA GLU A 336 14.23 -13.66 27.27
C GLU A 336 14.30 -12.24 27.78
N ARG A 337 13.83 -12.03 29.02
CA ARG A 337 13.95 -10.76 29.74
C ARG A 337 14.68 -10.96 31.07
N LYS A 338 15.11 -9.85 31.66
CA LYS A 338 15.75 -9.82 32.99
C LYS A 338 14.92 -10.53 34.06
N ARG A 339 13.59 -10.41 34.01
CA ARG A 339 12.64 -10.83 35.07
C ARG A 339 11.76 -12.03 34.73
N PHE A 340 11.75 -12.45 33.47
CA PHE A 340 10.99 -13.62 33.05
C PHE A 340 11.58 -14.20 31.75
N THR A 341 11.26 -15.46 31.49
CA THR A 341 11.38 -16.07 30.16
C THR A 341 10.06 -16.72 29.78
N ALA A 342 9.72 -16.77 28.50
CA ALA A 342 8.53 -17.45 28.00
C ALA A 342 8.76 -18.01 26.61
N GLU A 343 8.12 -19.15 26.30
CA GLU A 343 8.07 -19.69 24.95
C GLU A 343 6.81 -19.17 24.24
N LEU A 344 6.97 -18.79 22.97
CA LEU A 344 5.90 -18.37 22.11
C LEU A 344 5.52 -19.49 21.14
N PRO A 345 4.22 -19.72 20.90
CA PRO A 345 3.76 -20.62 19.85
C PRO A 345 4.26 -20.17 18.47
N PRO A 346 4.25 -21.06 17.46
CA PRO A 346 4.68 -20.68 16.12
C PRO A 346 3.90 -19.48 15.56
N ASN A 347 4.58 -18.60 14.83
CA ASN A 347 4.04 -17.35 14.26
C ASN A 347 3.54 -16.31 15.28
N TRP A 348 3.86 -16.48 16.57
CA TRP A 348 3.71 -15.41 17.55
C TRP A 348 5.01 -14.61 17.64
N PHE A 349 4.87 -13.31 17.89
CA PHE A 349 6.00 -12.39 18.03
C PHE A 349 5.98 -11.73 19.41
N ALA A 350 7.14 -11.23 19.83
CA ALA A 350 7.25 -10.35 20.96
C ALA A 350 7.96 -9.05 20.59
N TYR A 351 7.55 -7.98 21.25
CA TYR A 351 8.19 -6.68 21.11
C TYR A 351 8.33 -6.00 22.48
N THR A 352 9.54 -5.56 22.78
CA THR A 352 9.83 -4.70 23.92
C THR A 352 10.69 -3.55 23.43
N PRO A 353 10.29 -2.28 23.63
CA PRO A 353 11.12 -1.14 23.24
C PRO A 353 12.53 -1.23 23.83
N GLU A 354 13.54 -1.03 22.98
CA GLU A 354 14.95 -1.14 23.38
C GLU A 354 15.36 -0.07 24.41
N ASP A 355 14.87 1.16 24.22
CA ASP A 355 15.34 2.39 24.85
C ASP A 355 14.81 2.63 26.27
N LEU A 356 13.75 1.93 26.67
CA LEU A 356 13.26 1.98 28.05
C LEU A 356 14.24 1.16 28.94
N GLY A 357 14.46 1.51 30.21
CA GLY A 357 15.33 0.71 31.10
C GLY A 357 14.78 -0.70 31.38
N ASP A 358 15.58 -1.60 31.98
CA ASP A 358 15.15 -2.99 32.20
C ASP A 358 14.06 -3.21 33.26
N ASP A 359 13.83 -2.24 34.14
CA ASP A 359 12.84 -2.35 35.22
C ASP A 359 11.47 -1.81 34.76
N ASN A 360 10.40 -2.59 35.02
CA ASN A 360 9.00 -2.26 34.71
C ASN A 360 8.65 -2.16 33.21
N LYS A 361 9.25 -3.03 32.37
CA LYS A 361 8.94 -3.12 30.93
C LYS A 361 7.70 -3.94 30.62
N SER A 362 6.91 -3.42 29.68
CA SER A 362 5.81 -4.14 29.02
C SER A 362 6.34 -4.78 27.74
N THR A 363 6.33 -6.10 27.69
CA THR A 363 6.60 -6.90 26.49
C THR A 363 5.27 -7.16 25.80
N GLN A 364 5.07 -6.60 24.61
CA GLN A 364 3.94 -6.96 23.76
C GLN A 364 4.10 -8.39 23.27
N ILE A 365 3.01 -9.15 23.35
CA ILE A 365 2.90 -10.48 22.75
C ILE A 365 1.89 -10.36 21.61
N ILE A 366 2.23 -10.88 20.45
CA ILE A 366 1.51 -10.58 19.21
C ILE A 366 1.12 -11.91 18.58
N ASP A 367 -0.19 -12.15 18.50
CA ASP A 367 -0.75 -13.34 17.87
C ASP A 367 -0.57 -13.30 16.34
N PRO A 368 -0.72 -14.44 15.63
CA PRO A 368 -0.50 -14.52 14.19
C PRO A 368 -1.36 -13.58 13.36
N ASN A 369 -2.48 -13.08 13.91
CA ASN A 369 -3.36 -12.13 13.23
C ASN A 369 -3.30 -10.70 13.80
N ALA A 370 -2.44 -10.43 14.80
CA ALA A 370 -2.38 -9.15 15.51
C ALA A 370 -3.76 -8.66 16.03
N THR A 371 -4.58 -9.59 16.51
CA THR A 371 -5.97 -9.36 16.93
C THR A 371 -6.15 -9.19 18.44
N MET A 372 -5.22 -9.71 19.24
CA MET A 372 -5.27 -9.68 20.69
C MET A 372 -4.36 -8.58 21.25
N ASP A 373 -4.86 -7.79 22.21
CA ASP A 373 -4.02 -7.00 23.11
C ASP A 373 -3.44 -7.93 24.19
N ALA A 374 -2.29 -8.50 23.89
CA ALA A 374 -1.53 -9.35 24.78
C ALA A 374 -0.20 -8.70 25.20
N ARG A 375 0.13 -8.80 26.49
CA ARG A 375 1.40 -8.31 27.03
C ARG A 375 1.79 -8.99 28.33
N ILE A 376 3.09 -9.06 28.57
CA ILE A 376 3.71 -9.46 29.84
C ILE A 376 4.39 -8.22 30.43
N GLU A 377 3.95 -7.81 31.60
CA GLU A 377 4.53 -6.70 32.36
C GLU A 377 5.27 -7.27 33.57
N ALA A 378 6.55 -6.95 33.71
CA ALA A 378 7.39 -7.48 34.77
C ALA A 378 8.09 -6.37 35.55
N GLY A 379 8.05 -6.47 36.87
CA GLY A 379 8.64 -5.51 37.79
C GLY A 379 9.29 -6.16 39.00
N PRO A 380 10.01 -5.41 39.83
CA PRO A 380 10.63 -5.94 41.05
C PRO A 380 9.56 -6.27 42.10
N LEU A 381 9.69 -7.44 42.73
CA LEU A 381 8.71 -7.95 43.69
C LEU A 381 8.60 -7.07 44.95
N ASN A 382 9.71 -6.50 45.42
CA ASN A 382 9.74 -5.68 46.63
C ASN A 382 8.84 -4.43 46.52
N GLU A 383 8.76 -3.80 45.34
CA GLU A 383 7.88 -2.66 45.08
C GLU A 383 6.41 -3.07 45.20
N ILE A 384 6.03 -4.22 44.65
CA ILE A 384 4.66 -4.74 44.74
C ILE A 384 4.34 -5.19 46.18
N ARG A 385 5.26 -5.91 46.84
CA ARG A 385 5.13 -6.38 48.23
C ARG A 385 5.02 -5.26 49.26
N SER A 386 5.52 -4.06 48.94
CA SER A 386 5.35 -2.89 49.81
C SER A 386 3.88 -2.46 49.96
N LYS A 387 3.01 -2.85 49.00
CA LYS A 387 1.59 -2.48 48.94
C LYS A 387 0.65 -3.67 49.08
N HIS A 388 1.06 -4.85 48.62
CA HIS A 388 0.23 -6.06 48.55
C HIS A 388 0.95 -7.25 49.16
N LYS A 389 0.37 -7.88 50.19
CA LYS A 389 1.01 -9.02 50.86
C LYS A 389 0.93 -10.28 50.02
N THR A 390 -0.16 -10.46 49.28
CA THR A 390 -0.40 -11.64 48.45
C THR A 390 -0.60 -11.28 46.99
N VAL A 391 -0.36 -12.23 46.09
CA VAL A 391 -0.60 -12.04 44.65
C VAL A 391 -2.09 -11.80 44.35
N ARG A 392 -2.98 -12.40 45.16
CA ARG A 392 -4.43 -12.20 45.11
C ARG A 392 -4.82 -10.76 45.46
N GLU A 393 -4.32 -10.22 46.57
CA GLU A 393 -4.55 -8.82 46.96
C GLU A 393 -4.08 -7.84 45.87
N TRP A 394 -2.95 -8.15 45.22
CA TRP A 394 -2.43 -7.35 44.11
C TRP A 394 -3.39 -7.37 42.90
N LEU A 395 -3.85 -8.56 42.48
CA LEU A 395 -4.79 -8.68 41.36
C LEU A 395 -6.14 -8.04 41.69
N GLU A 396 -6.68 -8.24 42.90
CA GLU A 396 -7.92 -7.60 43.37
C GLU A 396 -7.84 -6.08 43.30
N THR A 397 -6.74 -5.50 43.78
CA THR A 397 -6.50 -4.05 43.68
C THR A 397 -6.46 -3.61 42.21
N SER A 398 -5.74 -4.33 41.36
CA SER A 398 -5.66 -4.02 39.93
C SER A 398 -7.03 -4.06 39.25
N LEU A 399 -7.85 -5.07 39.54
CA LEU A 399 -9.21 -5.21 38.99
C LEU A 399 -10.13 -4.09 39.50
N GLY A 400 -9.98 -3.67 40.76
CA GLY A 400 -10.69 -2.52 41.32
C GLY A 400 -10.41 -1.23 40.53
N GLU A 401 -9.15 -0.98 40.16
CA GLU A 401 -8.79 0.17 39.33
C GLU A 401 -9.27 0.04 37.88
N TYR A 402 -9.36 -1.17 37.33
CA TYR A 402 -9.96 -1.39 36.01
C TYR A 402 -11.46 -1.10 36.01
N ARG A 403 -12.20 -1.64 36.98
CA ARG A 403 -13.64 -1.45 37.11
C ARG A 403 -14.06 0.02 37.15
N LYS A 404 -13.20 0.91 37.68
CA LYS A 404 -13.43 2.36 37.69
C LYS A 404 -13.35 3.03 36.31
N ARG A 405 -12.68 2.40 35.35
CA ARG A 405 -12.31 2.99 34.05
C ARG A 405 -13.03 2.37 32.85
N ILE A 406 -13.61 1.19 33.01
CA ILE A 406 -14.24 0.44 31.91
C ILE A 406 -15.74 0.28 32.11
N SER A 407 -16.48 0.42 31.01
CA SER A 407 -17.94 0.31 31.01
C SER A 407 -18.37 -1.15 31.09
N SER A 408 -19.45 -1.41 31.83
CA SER A 408 -20.09 -2.73 31.92
C SER A 408 -19.14 -3.86 32.32
N PHE A 409 -18.26 -3.60 33.30
CA PHE A 409 -17.35 -4.62 33.83
C PHE A 409 -18.11 -5.75 34.53
N GLU A 410 -17.96 -6.97 34.01
CA GLU A 410 -18.57 -8.17 34.55
C GLU A 410 -17.49 -9.23 34.76
N LEU A 411 -17.18 -9.51 36.03
CA LEU A 411 -16.26 -10.60 36.39
C LEU A 411 -16.99 -11.94 36.17
N SER A 412 -16.29 -12.94 35.63
CA SER A 412 -16.86 -14.28 35.45
C SER A 412 -17.35 -14.87 36.76
N ASP A 413 -18.32 -15.78 36.70
CA ASP A 413 -18.87 -16.47 37.89
C ASP A 413 -17.82 -17.21 38.72
N GLU A 414 -16.73 -17.66 38.08
CA GLU A 414 -15.59 -18.26 38.77
C GLU A 414 -14.85 -17.25 39.66
N GLY A 415 -14.98 -15.94 39.43
CA GLY A 415 -14.25 -14.92 40.17
C GLY A 415 -12.73 -15.01 39.95
N ILE A 416 -11.95 -14.79 41.02
CA ILE A 416 -10.49 -14.89 40.98
C ILE A 416 -10.07 -16.31 41.36
N GLN A 417 -9.45 -17.01 40.43
CA GLN A 417 -9.00 -18.39 40.59
C GLN A 417 -7.49 -18.46 40.84
N THR A 418 -7.05 -19.49 41.55
CA THR A 418 -5.64 -19.86 41.66
C THR A 418 -5.29 -20.78 40.49
N ILE A 419 -4.17 -20.54 39.82
CA ILE A 419 -3.72 -21.33 38.67
C ILE A 419 -2.21 -21.61 38.76
N GLN A 420 -1.77 -22.63 38.03
CA GLN A 420 -0.36 -22.87 37.78
C GLN A 420 0.12 -21.96 36.62
N VAL A 421 1.29 -21.34 36.78
CA VAL A 421 1.97 -20.55 35.74
C VAL A 421 3.45 -20.94 35.76
N GLY A 422 3.92 -21.59 34.70
CA GLY A 422 5.20 -22.29 34.73
C GLY A 422 5.29 -23.24 35.93
N ASP A 423 6.32 -23.07 36.74
CA ASP A 423 6.53 -23.80 38.00
C ASP A 423 5.95 -23.09 39.25
N ARG A 424 5.30 -21.94 39.08
CA ARG A 424 4.76 -21.12 40.19
C ARG A 424 3.24 -21.14 40.30
N GLU A 425 2.76 -20.85 41.50
CA GLU A 425 1.35 -20.54 41.74
C GLU A 425 1.06 -19.06 41.41
N GLY A 426 0.05 -18.82 40.60
CA GLY A 426 -0.47 -17.50 40.26
C GLY A 426 -1.97 -17.38 40.52
N VAL A 427 -2.51 -16.21 40.24
CA VAL A 427 -3.95 -15.96 40.26
C VAL A 427 -4.43 -15.39 38.93
N VAL A 428 -5.64 -15.75 38.53
CA VAL A 428 -6.27 -15.32 37.29
C VAL A 428 -7.67 -14.77 37.54
N ALA A 429 -8.05 -13.79 36.74
CA ALA A 429 -9.42 -13.32 36.62
C ALA A 429 -9.80 -13.20 35.16
N VAL A 430 -11.01 -13.66 34.82
CA VAL A 430 -11.62 -13.45 33.51
C VAL A 430 -12.81 -12.52 33.66
N PHE A 431 -12.94 -11.55 32.78
CA PHE A 431 -14.06 -10.61 32.80
C PHE A 431 -14.44 -10.15 31.40
N GLU A 432 -15.69 -9.76 31.26
CA GLU A 432 -16.25 -9.14 30.06
C GLU A 432 -16.49 -7.65 30.33
N TYR A 433 -16.38 -6.85 29.27
CA TYR A 433 -16.66 -5.42 29.31
C TYR A 433 -16.97 -4.91 27.90
N PHE A 434 -17.39 -3.65 27.78
CA PHE A 434 -17.62 -3.01 26.50
C PHE A 434 -16.58 -1.94 26.20
N GLU A 435 -16.08 -1.96 24.98
CA GLU A 435 -15.21 -0.92 24.42
C GLU A 435 -15.75 -0.51 23.05
N ASN A 436 -16.08 0.77 22.87
CA ASN A 436 -16.66 1.29 21.63
C ASN A 436 -17.89 0.48 21.16
N ASN A 437 -18.79 0.13 22.10
CA ASN A 437 -19.97 -0.72 21.88
C ASN A 437 -19.68 -2.14 21.37
N LYS A 438 -18.43 -2.61 21.40
CA LYS A 438 -18.07 -3.98 21.10
C LYS A 438 -17.83 -4.77 22.39
N PRO A 439 -18.36 -6.00 22.49
CA PRO A 439 -18.09 -6.87 23.63
C PRO A 439 -16.63 -7.32 23.58
N LYS A 440 -15.94 -7.13 24.70
CA LYS A 440 -14.55 -7.56 24.91
C LYS A 440 -14.52 -8.61 26.01
N LYS A 441 -13.57 -9.53 25.89
CA LYS A 441 -13.24 -10.49 26.95
C LYS A 441 -11.77 -10.37 27.29
N ALA A 442 -11.47 -10.42 28.58
CA ALA A 442 -10.13 -10.20 29.10
C ALA A 442 -9.77 -11.23 30.17
N ARG A 443 -8.50 -11.66 30.14
CA ARG A 443 -7.84 -12.46 31.16
C ARG A 443 -6.70 -11.65 31.75
N ARG A 444 -6.61 -11.63 33.08
CA ARG A 444 -5.51 -11.03 33.82
C ARG A 444 -4.92 -12.10 34.72
N VAL A 445 -3.62 -12.34 34.57
CA VAL A 445 -2.87 -13.28 35.39
C VAL A 445 -1.82 -12.49 36.17
N ALA A 446 -1.69 -12.77 37.46
CA ALA A 446 -0.65 -12.20 38.31
C ALA A 446 0.14 -13.32 38.99
N VAL A 447 1.46 -13.19 39.02
CA VAL A 447 2.38 -14.19 39.58
C VAL A 447 3.51 -13.49 40.32
N PHE A 448 3.93 -14.04 41.46
CA PHE A 448 5.14 -13.64 42.16
C PHE A 448 6.25 -14.65 41.89
N GLY A 449 7.41 -14.15 41.48
CA GLY A 449 8.68 -14.87 41.41
C GLY A 449 9.47 -14.80 42.71
N ASP A 450 10.79 -15.02 42.63
CA ASP A 450 11.66 -14.90 43.80
C ASP A 450 12.03 -13.44 44.05
N ASP A 451 12.33 -12.70 42.98
CA ASP A 451 12.64 -11.27 43.03
C ASP A 451 11.76 -10.41 42.12
N SER A 452 10.92 -11.04 41.31
CA SER A 452 10.08 -10.36 40.32
C SER A 452 8.57 -10.58 40.55
N ALA A 453 7.76 -9.68 39.98
CA ALA A 453 6.32 -9.79 39.94
C ALA A 453 5.87 -9.57 38.49
N VAL A 454 5.03 -10.47 37.98
CA VAL A 454 4.58 -10.46 36.58
C VAL A 454 3.07 -10.35 36.50
N ASN A 455 2.60 -9.47 35.62
CA ASN A 455 1.21 -9.36 35.20
C ASN A 455 1.11 -9.71 33.71
N VAL A 456 0.33 -10.74 33.39
CA VAL A 456 0.03 -11.11 32.00
C VAL A 456 -1.38 -10.68 31.67
N ARG A 457 -1.54 -10.07 30.50
CA ARG A 457 -2.82 -9.57 30.02
C ARG A 457 -3.11 -10.19 28.66
N PHE A 458 -4.33 -10.69 28.50
CA PHE A 458 -4.89 -11.08 27.22
C PHE A 458 -6.25 -10.41 27.08
N THR A 459 -6.48 -9.68 25.99
CA THR A 459 -7.75 -8.99 25.73
C THR A 459 -8.05 -8.99 24.24
N ALA A 460 -9.25 -9.42 23.85
CA ALA A 460 -9.70 -9.40 22.46
C ALA A 460 -11.23 -9.29 22.37
N ASP A 461 -11.75 -9.23 21.13
CA ASP A 461 -13.17 -9.54 20.88
C ASP A 461 -13.47 -10.96 21.35
N LYS A 462 -14.69 -11.23 21.83
CA LYS A 462 -15.02 -12.45 22.58
C LYS A 462 -14.70 -13.76 21.82
N ASP A 463 -15.06 -13.82 20.56
CA ASP A 463 -14.80 -14.94 19.65
C ASP A 463 -13.29 -15.17 19.44
N ILE A 464 -12.54 -14.10 19.21
CA ILE A 464 -11.08 -14.12 19.05
C ILE A 464 -10.41 -14.56 20.36
N PHE A 465 -10.87 -14.01 21.50
CA PHE A 465 -10.36 -14.35 22.82
C PHE A 465 -10.51 -15.85 23.09
N ASP A 466 -11.71 -16.40 22.84
CA ASP A 466 -11.99 -17.82 23.08
C ASP A 466 -11.16 -18.71 22.15
N ALA A 467 -11.02 -18.33 20.87
CA ALA A 467 -10.23 -19.08 19.89
C ALA A 467 -8.72 -19.14 20.23
N LEU A 468 -8.17 -18.10 20.84
CA LEU A 468 -6.74 -17.99 21.14
C LEU A 468 -6.35 -18.51 22.54
N GLN A 469 -7.32 -18.94 23.38
CA GLN A 469 -7.00 -19.45 24.72
C GLN A 469 -5.97 -20.58 24.76
N PRO A 470 -6.01 -21.60 23.87
CA PRO A 470 -5.00 -22.66 23.88
C PRO A 470 -3.56 -22.12 23.73
N SER A 471 -3.35 -21.16 22.84
CA SER A 471 -2.04 -20.51 22.67
C SER A 471 -1.67 -19.65 23.88
N CYS A 472 -2.62 -18.95 24.49
CA CYS A 472 -2.39 -18.22 25.75
C CYS A 472 -1.98 -19.16 26.89
N ASP A 473 -2.59 -20.33 26.98
CA ASP A 473 -2.26 -21.34 27.99
C ASP A 473 -0.86 -21.92 27.77
N GLU A 474 -0.42 -22.15 26.52
CA GLU A 474 0.95 -22.55 26.20
C GLU A 474 1.99 -21.50 26.66
N ILE A 475 1.69 -20.22 26.45
CA ILE A 475 2.58 -19.12 26.91
C ILE A 475 2.65 -19.12 28.44
N LEU A 476 1.51 -19.25 29.13
CA LEU A 476 1.48 -19.29 30.61
C LEU A 476 2.16 -20.54 31.17
N ALA A 477 2.05 -21.68 30.50
CA ALA A 477 2.68 -22.93 30.92
C ALA A 477 4.21 -22.90 30.79
N SER A 478 4.75 -22.08 29.88
CA SER A 478 6.19 -21.90 29.68
C SER A 478 6.78 -20.68 30.39
N LEU A 479 5.94 -19.84 31.01
CA LEU A 479 6.38 -18.62 31.66
C LEU A 479 7.14 -18.94 32.95
N ASP A 480 8.45 -18.73 32.92
CA ASP A 480 9.33 -18.76 34.09
C ASP A 480 9.51 -17.34 34.62
N VAL A 481 9.14 -17.13 35.89
CA VAL A 481 9.21 -15.83 36.58
C VAL A 481 10.36 -15.89 37.57
N LYS A 482 11.32 -14.98 37.42
CA LYS A 482 12.56 -14.95 38.20
C LYS A 482 12.39 -14.43 39.63
#